data_AF-A0A1B6GJV4-F1
#
_entry.id   AF-A0A1B6GJV4-F1
#
_cell.length_a   1.000
_cell.length_b   1.000
_cell.length_c   1.000
_cell.angle_alpha   90.00
_cell.angle_beta   90.00
_cell.angle_gamma   90.00
#
_symmetry.space_group_name_H-M   'P 1'
#
loop_
_entity.id
_entity.type
_entity.pdbx_description
1 polymer ?
#
loop_
_entity_poly.entity_id
_entity_poly.type
_entity_poly.pdbx_seq_one_letter_code
_entity_poly.pdbx_strand_id
1 'polypeptide(L)'
;MKETNTKQLINEPTRVTATSTTLLDHIVMDRLAEVMRTGVIDAPSILDHKGMKITDHRMVCCNIMFKKCKKIPKMISYRDFSKFHPNRAVTATAKVDWEKVTQLPGVNSIEKFITTHKNCVYSS
;
A
#
# COMPACT_ATOMS: atom_id res chain seq x y z
N MET A 1 0.62 18.41 20.53
CA MET A 1 0.22 17.67 19.31
C MET A 1 1.50 17.46 18.50
N LYS A 2 1.79 16.23 18.06
CA LYS A 2 2.88 15.97 17.10
C LYS A 2 2.75 16.96 15.94
N GLU A 3 3.83 17.63 15.56
CA GLU A 3 3.87 18.42 14.32
C GLU A 3 3.54 17.48 13.15
N THR A 4 2.29 17.50 12.72
CA THR A 4 1.88 16.79 11.51
C THR A 4 2.40 17.60 10.33
N ASN A 5 3.14 16.95 9.42
CA ASN A 5 3.66 17.58 8.20
C ASN A 5 2.53 17.86 7.18
N THR A 6 1.53 18.61 7.63
CA THR A 6 0.30 18.89 6.89
C THR A 6 0.15 20.39 6.68
N LYS A 7 -0.59 20.75 5.64
CA LYS A 7 -1.00 22.12 5.32
C LYS A 7 -2.49 22.12 4.95
N GLN A 8 -3.19 23.15 5.39
CA GLN A 8 -4.52 23.46 4.91
C GLN A 8 -4.39 24.30 3.62
N LEU A 9 -5.17 23.96 2.60
CA LEU A 9 -5.08 24.60 1.29
C LEU A 9 -6.04 25.77 1.09
N ILE A 10 -7.16 25.76 1.81
CA ILE A 10 -8.23 26.75 1.68
C ILE A 10 -8.23 27.61 2.93
N ASN A 11 -8.01 28.91 2.76
CA ASN A 11 -7.98 29.88 3.85
C ASN A 11 -9.06 30.97 3.68
N GLU A 12 -9.89 30.84 2.65
CA GLU A 12 -10.98 31.76 2.34
C GLU A 12 -12.31 31.24 2.93
N PRO A 13 -13.27 32.11 3.28
CA PRO A 13 -14.58 31.67 3.75
C PRO A 13 -15.27 30.77 2.73
N THR A 14 -15.76 29.63 3.20
CA THR A 14 -16.47 28.63 2.38
C THR A 14 -17.97 28.63 2.62
N ARG A 15 -18.44 29.29 3.68
CA ARG A 15 -19.85 29.59 3.89
C ARG A 15 -20.07 31.10 3.98
N VAL A 16 -21.05 31.60 3.23
CA VAL A 16 -21.43 33.00 3.17
C VAL A 16 -22.93 33.10 3.35
N THR A 17 -23.34 33.56 4.52
CA THR A 17 -24.75 33.86 4.84
C THR A 17 -24.97 35.37 4.83
N ALA A 18 -26.20 35.81 5.09
CA ALA A 18 -26.50 37.23 5.27
C ALA A 18 -25.80 37.84 6.50
N THR A 19 -25.44 37.04 7.50
CA THR A 19 -24.95 37.52 8.80
C THR A 19 -23.53 37.08 9.13
N SER A 20 -22.95 36.16 8.36
CA SER A 20 -21.64 35.60 8.64
C SER A 20 -20.88 35.14 7.41
N THR A 21 -19.55 35.19 7.50
CA THR A 21 -18.62 34.59 6.56
C THR A 21 -17.67 33.69 7.34
N THR A 22 -17.73 32.39 7.11
CA THR A 22 -16.96 31.41 7.90
C THR A 22 -16.30 30.38 7.01
N LEU A 23 -15.08 29.97 7.36
CA LEU A 23 -14.41 28.82 6.79
C LEU A 23 -14.84 27.56 7.55
N LEU A 24 -15.57 26.67 6.88
CA LEU A 24 -16.08 25.41 7.45
C LEU A 24 -15.59 24.20 6.66
N ASP A 25 -15.47 24.34 5.35
CA ASP A 25 -14.97 23.30 4.45
C ASP A 25 -13.44 23.37 4.30
N HIS A 26 -12.74 22.33 4.79
CA HIS A 26 -11.27 22.28 4.79
C HIS A 26 -10.74 21.24 3.81
N ILE A 27 -9.64 21.58 3.12
CA ILE A 27 -8.79 20.61 2.43
C ILE A 27 -7.43 20.60 3.12
N VAL A 28 -7.09 19.46 3.75
CA VAL A 28 -5.81 19.25 4.45
C VAL A 28 -5.02 18.18 3.72
N MET A 29 -3.74 18.44 3.47
CA MET A 29 -2.85 17.50 2.81
C MET A 29 -1.44 17.53 3.37
N ASP A 30 -0.64 16.52 3.04
CA ASP A 30 0.80 16.52 3.33
C ASP A 30 1.52 17.69 2.63
N ARG A 31 2.51 18.29 3.27
CA ARG A 31 3.25 19.43 2.70
C ARG A 31 3.99 19.09 1.41
N LEU A 32 4.40 17.83 1.25
CA LEU A 32 5.09 17.30 0.08
C LEU A 32 4.17 17.07 -1.12
N ALA A 33 2.84 17.12 -0.92
CA ALA A 33 1.90 16.98 -2.02
C ALA A 33 1.92 18.23 -2.92
N GLU A 34 1.99 17.96 -4.23
CA GLU A 34 2.08 18.96 -5.27
C GLU A 34 0.67 19.41 -5.70
N VAL A 35 0.36 20.66 -5.41
CA VAL A 35 -0.92 21.29 -5.71
C VAL A 35 -0.74 22.20 -6.91
N MET A 36 -1.49 21.96 -7.97
CA MET A 36 -1.46 22.81 -9.16
C MET A 36 -2.28 24.08 -8.94
N ARG A 37 -3.46 23.95 -8.33
CA ARG A 37 -4.38 25.06 -8.10
C ARG A 37 -5.34 24.75 -6.97
N THR A 38 -5.65 25.74 -6.14
CA THR A 38 -6.73 25.70 -5.15
C THR A 38 -7.53 26.99 -5.20
N GLY A 39 -8.76 26.95 -4.69
CA GLY A 39 -9.56 28.16 -4.51
C GLY A 39 -11.01 27.85 -4.14
N VAL A 40 -11.80 28.91 -4.06
CA VAL A 40 -13.24 28.85 -3.89
C VAL A 40 -13.93 29.49 -5.09
N ILE A 41 -15.09 28.96 -5.46
CA ILE A 41 -15.94 29.44 -6.55
C ILE A 41 -17.25 29.88 -5.93
N ASP A 42 -17.77 31.02 -6.39
CA ASP A 42 -18.97 31.66 -5.84
C ASP A 42 -20.26 30.92 -6.25
N ALA A 43 -20.48 29.75 -5.66
CA ALA A 43 -21.70 28.98 -5.82
C ALA A 43 -22.97 29.63 -5.24
N PRO A 44 -22.92 30.49 -4.19
CA PRO A 44 -24.10 31.21 -3.70
C PRO A 44 -24.71 32.21 -4.70
N SER A 45 -24.00 32.52 -5.80
CA SER A 45 -24.53 33.31 -6.91
C SER A 45 -25.44 32.50 -7.85
N ILE A 46 -25.43 31.17 -7.76
CA ILE A 46 -26.23 30.27 -8.59
C ILE A 46 -27.65 30.20 -8.04
N LEU A 47 -28.62 30.43 -8.92
CA LEU A 47 -30.05 30.41 -8.61
C LEU A 47 -30.73 29.23 -9.29
N ASP A 48 -31.76 28.68 -8.65
CA ASP A 48 -32.65 27.71 -9.27
C ASP A 48 -33.65 28.36 -10.25
N HIS A 49 -34.52 27.54 -10.84
CA HIS A 49 -35.57 28.01 -11.77
C HIS A 49 -36.58 28.98 -11.14
N LYS A 50 -36.61 29.12 -9.81
CA LYS A 50 -37.46 30.05 -9.06
C LYS A 50 -36.69 31.28 -8.60
N GLY A 51 -35.42 31.44 -8.98
CA GLY A 51 -34.57 32.54 -8.54
C GLY A 51 -34.06 32.40 -7.10
N MET A 52 -34.16 31.22 -6.49
CA MET A 52 -33.70 30.97 -5.13
C MET A 52 -32.27 30.47 -5.13
N LYS A 53 -31.45 30.95 -4.18
CA LYS A 53 -30.10 30.44 -3.98
C LYS A 53 -30.14 28.95 -3.67
N ILE A 54 -29.31 28.18 -4.36
CA ILE A 54 -29.24 26.72 -4.15
C ILE A 54 -28.35 26.32 -2.96
N THR A 55 -27.46 27.21 -2.53
CA THR A 55 -26.53 26.98 -1.42
C THR A 55 -26.04 28.30 -0.83
N ASP A 56 -25.71 28.30 0.46
CA ASP A 56 -24.95 29.34 1.16
C ASP A 56 -23.45 29.02 1.25
N HIS A 57 -23.00 27.91 0.66
CA HIS A 57 -21.59 27.53 0.58
C HIS A 57 -20.96 27.91 -0.77
N ARG A 58 -19.73 28.38 -0.75
CA ARG A 58 -18.85 28.48 -1.91
C ARG A 58 -18.31 27.09 -2.25
N MET A 59 -18.22 26.79 -3.54
CA MET A 59 -17.67 25.52 -4.00
C MET A 59 -16.14 25.55 -3.86
N VAL A 60 -15.59 24.59 -3.11
CA VAL A 60 -14.15 24.45 -2.95
C VAL A 60 -13.57 23.63 -4.11
N CYS A 61 -12.50 24.11 -4.73
CA CYS A 61 -11.80 23.39 -5.80
C CYS A 61 -10.32 23.19 -5.46
N CYS A 62 -9.81 22.00 -5.83
CA CYS A 62 -8.40 21.65 -5.68
C CYS A 62 -7.99 20.75 -6.84
N ASN A 63 -6.93 21.14 -7.55
CA ASN A 63 -6.29 20.35 -8.59
C ASN A 63 -4.94 19.86 -8.07
N ILE A 64 -4.81 18.54 -7.96
CA ILE A 64 -3.65 17.86 -7.35
C ILE A 64 -2.93 17.08 -8.45
N MET A 65 -1.60 17.22 -8.51
CA MET A 65 -0.78 16.41 -9.39
C MET A 65 -0.29 15.16 -8.66
N PHE A 66 -0.71 13.98 -9.14
CA PHE A 66 -0.20 12.72 -8.62
C PHE A 66 1.00 12.26 -9.42
N LYS A 67 2.18 12.23 -8.79
CA LYS A 67 3.34 11.51 -9.35
C LYS A 67 3.06 10.02 -9.24
N LYS A 68 2.85 9.35 -10.38
CA LYS A 68 2.74 7.90 -10.42
C LYS A 68 4.03 7.30 -9.88
N CYS A 69 3.97 6.61 -8.73
CA CYS A 69 5.11 5.86 -8.23
C CYS A 69 5.55 4.86 -9.29
N LYS A 70 6.78 5.00 -9.78
CA LYS A 70 7.39 4.01 -10.67
C LYS A 70 7.50 2.71 -9.88
N LYS A 71 6.87 1.65 -10.36
CA LYS A 71 7.03 0.31 -9.75
C LYS A 71 8.49 -0.07 -9.92
N ILE A 72 9.20 -0.27 -8.82
CA ILE A 72 10.55 -0.82 -8.84
C ILE A 72 10.41 -2.28 -9.30
N PRO A 73 11.10 -2.72 -10.37
CA PRO A 73 11.13 -4.12 -10.75
C PRO A 73 11.62 -4.96 -9.57
N LYS A 74 10.85 -5.99 -9.21
CA LYS A 74 11.24 -6.96 -8.18
C LYS A 74 11.55 -8.27 -8.87
N MET A 75 12.72 -8.83 -8.55
CA MET A 75 13.01 -10.21 -8.91
C MET A 75 12.11 -11.12 -8.07
N ILE A 76 11.25 -11.88 -8.74
CA ILE A 76 10.43 -12.91 -8.09
C ILE A 76 11.12 -14.23 -8.39
N SER A 77 11.69 -14.86 -7.36
CA SER A 77 12.17 -16.23 -7.45
C SER A 77 11.05 -17.19 -7.05
N TYR A 78 10.96 -18.30 -7.77
CA TYR A 78 10.08 -19.42 -7.41
C TYR A 78 10.91 -20.70 -7.37
N ARG A 79 10.42 -21.68 -6.62
CA ARG A 79 11.00 -23.03 -6.65
C ARG A 79 10.45 -23.75 -7.86
N ASP A 80 11.32 -24.13 -8.78
CA ASP A 80 10.95 -24.98 -9.90
C ASP A 80 11.10 -26.45 -9.50
N PHE A 81 9.98 -27.18 -9.56
CA PHE A 81 9.92 -28.62 -9.31
C PHE A 81 9.71 -29.43 -10.60
N SER A 82 9.89 -28.82 -11.78
CA SER A 82 9.78 -29.50 -13.08
C SER A 82 10.65 -30.75 -13.19
N LYS A 83 11.80 -30.77 -12.51
CA LYS A 83 12.74 -31.89 -12.43
C LYS A 83 12.60 -32.74 -11.15
N PHE A 84 11.54 -32.55 -10.36
CA PHE A 84 11.33 -33.30 -9.14
C PHE A 84 10.76 -34.69 -9.46
N HIS A 85 11.48 -35.74 -9.06
CA HIS A 85 11.04 -37.11 -9.25
C HIS A 85 10.49 -37.69 -7.93
N PRO A 86 9.16 -37.79 -7.76
CA PRO A 86 8.56 -38.19 -6.48
C PRO A 86 9.01 -39.59 -6.03
N ASN A 87 9.11 -40.55 -6.96
CA ASN A 87 9.55 -41.90 -6.64
C ASN A 87 11.00 -41.94 -6.17
N ARG A 88 11.90 -41.14 -6.78
CA ARG A 88 13.29 -41.02 -6.31
C ARG A 88 13.36 -40.37 -4.94
N ALA A 89 12.52 -39.36 -4.70
CA ALA A 89 12.42 -38.72 -3.39
C ALA A 89 12.01 -39.72 -2.31
N VAL A 90 10.95 -40.50 -2.56
CA VAL A 90 10.46 -41.54 -1.64
C VAL A 90 11.53 -42.61 -1.40
N THR A 91 12.16 -43.13 -2.45
CA THR A 91 13.24 -44.13 -2.31
C THR A 91 14.45 -43.57 -1.57
N ALA A 92 14.87 -42.34 -1.85
CA ALA A 92 15.99 -41.71 -1.14
C ALA A 92 15.66 -41.50 0.34
N THR A 93 14.43 -41.08 0.65
CA THR A 93 13.93 -40.86 2.02
C THR A 93 13.84 -42.18 2.79
N ALA A 94 13.41 -43.26 2.14
CA ALA A 94 13.32 -44.60 2.74
C ALA A 94 14.70 -45.23 3.04
N LYS A 95 15.76 -44.81 2.33
CA LYS A 95 17.13 -45.29 2.55
C LYS A 95 17.84 -44.59 3.71
N VAL A 96 17.28 -43.51 4.23
CA VAL A 96 17.83 -42.79 5.37
C VAL A 96 17.58 -43.60 6.65
N ASP A 97 18.64 -43.77 7.44
CA ASP A 97 18.56 -44.37 8.77
C ASP A 97 18.00 -43.35 9.77
N TRP A 98 16.66 -43.28 9.85
CA TRP A 98 15.94 -42.33 10.69
C TRP A 98 16.19 -42.54 12.18
N GLU A 99 16.56 -43.74 12.61
CA GLU A 99 16.87 -44.05 14.01
C GLU A 99 18.16 -43.37 14.46
N LYS A 100 19.14 -43.23 13.57
CA LYS A 100 20.33 -42.40 13.85
C LYS A 100 20.01 -40.91 13.88
N VAL A 101 19.05 -40.45 13.09
CA VAL A 101 18.67 -39.03 13.01
C VAL A 101 17.98 -38.57 14.29
N THR A 102 17.14 -39.42 14.90
CA THR A 102 16.46 -39.10 16.16
C THR A 102 17.42 -39.01 17.35
N GLN A 103 18.61 -39.61 17.24
CA GLN A 103 19.66 -39.54 18.25
C GLN A 103 20.58 -38.32 18.10
N LEU A 104 20.41 -37.49 17.05
CA LEU A 104 21.24 -36.31 16.83
C LEU A 104 20.91 -35.21 17.84
N PRO A 105 21.92 -34.62 18.52
CA PRO A 105 21.68 -33.55 19.47
C PRO A 105 21.38 -32.24 18.74
N GLY A 106 20.14 -31.77 18.89
CA GLY A 106 19.71 -30.43 18.49
C GLY A 106 19.29 -30.27 17.03
N VAL A 107 18.43 -29.27 16.79
CA VAL A 107 17.78 -28.99 15.51
C VAL A 107 18.78 -28.72 14.39
N ASN A 108 19.88 -28.01 14.68
CA ASN A 108 20.90 -27.67 13.69
C ASN A 108 21.64 -28.91 13.13
N SER A 109 21.82 -29.94 13.96
CA SER A 109 22.46 -31.21 13.56
C SER A 109 21.55 -32.00 12.62
N ILE A 110 20.24 -31.99 12.88
CA ILE A 110 19.21 -32.61 12.04
C ILE A 110 19.11 -31.87 10.69
N GLU A 111 19.08 -30.54 10.71
CA GLU A 111 19.01 -29.72 9.48
C GLU A 111 20.23 -29.96 8.57
N LYS A 112 21.44 -30.01 9.17
CA LYS A 112 22.68 -30.30 8.44
C LYS A 112 22.66 -31.71 7.83
N PHE A 113 22.16 -32.70 8.57
CA PHE A 113 22.01 -34.07 8.08
C PHE A 113 21.06 -34.14 6.87
N ILE A 114 19.87 -33.55 6.97
CA ILE A 114 18.86 -33.55 5.91
C ILE A 114 19.38 -32.82 4.66
N THR A 115 20.03 -31.66 4.85
CA THR A 115 20.55 -30.85 3.74
C THR A 115 21.68 -31.55 2.99
N THR A 116 22.53 -32.31 3.69
CA THR A 116 23.63 -33.07 3.08
C THR A 116 23.12 -34.26 2.24
N HIS A 117 22.00 -34.88 2.65
CA HIS A 117 21.40 -36.01 1.93
C HIS A 117 20.38 -35.60 0.85
N LYS A 118 20.16 -34.29 0.64
CA LYS A 118 19.21 -33.71 -0.33
C LYS A 118 19.59 -33.96 -1.80
N ASN A 119 20.85 -34.27 -2.08
CA ASN A 119 21.40 -34.38 -3.45
C ASN A 119 20.89 -35.58 -4.27
N CYS A 120 20.03 -36.44 -3.71
CA CYS A 120 19.50 -37.61 -4.41
C CYS A 120 18.18 -37.39 -5.18
N VAL A 121 17.60 -36.18 -5.17
CA VAL A 121 16.21 -35.97 -5.63
C VAL A 121 16.08 -35.13 -6.90
N TYR A 122 17.12 -34.39 -7.27
CA TYR A 122 17.14 -33.55 -8.47
C TYR A 122 18.20 -34.05 -9.45
N SER A 123 17.79 -34.34 -10.69
CA SER A 123 18.70 -34.68 -11.79
C SER A 123 19.30 -33.38 -12.36
N SER A 124 20.61 -33.37 -12.65
CA SER A 124 21.30 -32.30 -13.38
C SER A 124 20.57 -31.96 -14.69
#